data_AF-A0A1W2CYF7-F1
#
_entry.id   AF-A0A1W2CYF7-F1
#
_cell.length_a   1.000
_cell.length_b   1.000
_cell.length_c   1.000
_cell.angle_alpha   90.00
_cell.angle_beta   90.00
_cell.angle_gamma   90.00
#
_symmetry.space_group_name_H-M   'P 1'
#
loop_
_entity.id
_entity.type
_entity.pdbx_description
1 polymer ?
#
loop_
_entity_poly.entity_id
_entity_poly.type
_entity_poly.pdbx_seq_one_letter_code
_entity_poly.pdbx_strand_id
1 'polypeptide(L)'
;MIFYTDEESRTLRTAVYGAMLLVSHADPGPVLEERFAGLRALANLSPDLRLVLGSARPSVPAGTDEEIEPVILEALRSSMKTLTAKSPEDARDFPRAVLAICREVAEADGVIVEAEDAMVARIEGALAL
;
A
#
# COMPACT_ATOMS: atom_id res chain seq x y z
N MET A 1 1.53 -7.87 -19.67
CA MET A 1 2.82 -7.92 -18.97
C MET A 1 3.52 -6.60 -19.14
N ILE A 2 3.34 -5.74 -18.17
CA ILE A 2 3.98 -4.43 -18.08
C ILE A 2 5.34 -4.61 -17.43
N PHE A 3 6.37 -4.07 -18.07
CA PHE A 3 7.73 -4.13 -17.55
C PHE A 3 7.99 -2.92 -16.66
N TYR A 4 8.33 -3.15 -15.39
CA TYR A 4 8.77 -2.12 -14.45
C TYR A 4 10.27 -2.24 -14.23
N THR A 5 10.94 -1.10 -14.12
CA THR A 5 12.35 -1.07 -13.71
C THR A 5 12.49 -1.52 -12.26
N ASP A 6 13.71 -1.82 -11.83
CA ASP A 6 13.97 -2.18 -10.42
C ASP A 6 13.54 -1.08 -9.45
N GLU A 7 13.72 0.19 -9.85
CA GLU A 7 13.35 1.35 -9.04
C GLU A 7 11.84 1.58 -8.99
N GLU A 8 11.15 1.44 -10.12
CA GLU A 8 9.69 1.51 -10.17
C GLU A 8 9.07 0.36 -9.36
N SER A 9 9.62 -0.84 -9.50
CA SER A 9 9.18 -2.02 -8.76
C SER A 9 9.41 -1.86 -7.25
N ARG A 10 10.54 -1.26 -6.86
CA ARG A 10 10.83 -0.91 -5.47
C ARG A 10 9.82 0.11 -4.95
N THR A 11 9.56 1.18 -5.70
CA THR A 11 8.59 2.22 -5.35
C THR A 11 7.18 1.63 -5.14
N LEU A 12 6.71 0.77 -6.06
CA LEU A 12 5.42 0.08 -5.93
C LEU A 12 5.34 -0.80 -4.68
N ARG A 13 6.41 -1.55 -4.37
CA ARG A 13 6.48 -2.35 -3.14
C ARG A 13 6.48 -1.49 -1.89
N THR A 14 7.30 -0.43 -1.85
CA THR A 14 7.35 0.51 -0.73
C THR A 14 5.98 1.15 -0.49
N ALA A 15 5.28 1.53 -1.56
CA ALA A 15 3.96 2.13 -1.48
C ALA A 15 2.92 1.17 -0.86
N VAL A 16 2.78 -0.03 -1.42
CA VAL A 16 1.72 -0.97 -0.97
C VAL A 16 2.02 -1.55 0.41
N TYR A 17 3.23 -2.08 0.63
CA TYR A 17 3.58 -2.65 1.94
C TYR A 17 3.72 -1.58 3.02
N GLY A 18 4.18 -0.38 2.65
CA GLY A 18 4.22 0.76 3.56
C GLY A 18 2.84 1.23 3.97
N ALA A 19 1.89 1.31 3.03
CA ALA A 19 0.51 1.68 3.34
C ALA A 19 -0.15 0.71 4.34
N MET A 20 0.10 -0.59 4.18
CA MET A 20 -0.34 -1.61 5.14
C MET A 20 0.29 -1.40 6.53
N LEU A 21 1.59 -1.07 6.56
CA LEU A 21 2.29 -0.81 7.82
C LEU A 21 1.75 0.42 8.55
N LEU A 22 1.52 1.51 7.83
CA LEU A 22 1.01 2.75 8.43
C LEU A 22 -0.35 2.55 9.09
N VAL A 23 -1.23 1.75 8.49
CA VAL A 23 -2.52 1.42 9.09
C VAL A 23 -2.32 0.55 10.33
N SER A 24 -1.54 -0.53 10.24
CA SER A 24 -1.20 -1.41 11.37
C SER A 24 -0.51 -0.68 12.53
N HIS A 25 0.23 0.40 12.27
CA HIS A 25 0.84 1.23 13.33
C HIS A 25 -0.14 2.25 13.92
N ALA A 26 -1.14 2.69 13.15
CA ALA A 26 -2.15 3.63 13.63
C ALA A 26 -3.02 3.04 14.75
N ASP A 27 -3.25 1.73 14.72
CA ASP A 27 -3.73 0.95 15.86
C ASP A 27 -3.03 -0.42 15.93
N PRO A 28 -2.08 -0.62 16.87
CA PRO A 28 -1.34 -1.87 16.95
C PRO A 28 -2.20 -3.00 17.52
N GLY A 29 -2.84 -3.78 16.64
CA GLY A 29 -3.57 -5.00 16.96
C GLY A 29 -2.72 -6.28 16.90
N PRO A 30 -3.35 -7.47 16.85
CA PRO A 30 -2.66 -8.75 16.73
C PRO A 30 -1.92 -8.87 15.38
N VAL A 31 -0.62 -8.55 15.39
CA VAL A 31 0.32 -8.54 14.24
C VAL A 31 0.22 -9.74 13.28
N LEU A 32 -0.20 -10.92 13.75
CA LEU A 32 -0.37 -12.10 12.89
C LEU A 32 -1.61 -12.00 11.97
N GLU A 33 -2.74 -11.50 12.47
CA GLU A 33 -4.01 -11.44 11.73
C GLU A 33 -3.95 -10.39 10.62
N GLU A 34 -3.44 -9.21 10.95
CA GLU A 34 -3.19 -8.10 10.02
C GLU A 34 -2.28 -8.51 8.85
N ARG A 35 -1.21 -9.27 9.14
CA ARG A 35 -0.28 -9.77 8.11
C ARG A 35 -0.97 -10.71 7.11
N PHE A 36 -1.84 -11.61 7.60
CA PHE A 36 -2.57 -12.52 6.72
C PHE A 36 -3.70 -11.83 5.95
N ALA A 37 -4.36 -10.84 6.56
CA ALA A 37 -5.36 -10.02 5.90
C ALA A 37 -4.75 -9.24 4.73
N GLY A 38 -3.64 -8.53 4.98
CA GLY A 38 -2.94 -7.77 3.94
C GLY A 38 -2.43 -8.62 2.78
N LEU A 39 -1.87 -9.80 3.05
CA LEU A 39 -1.41 -10.72 1.99
C LEU A 39 -2.58 -11.27 1.14
N ARG A 40 -3.74 -11.54 1.74
CA ARG A 40 -4.95 -11.91 0.99
C ARG A 40 -5.45 -10.75 0.15
N ALA A 41 -5.44 -9.54 0.71
CA ALA A 41 -5.94 -8.35 0.04
C ALA A 41 -5.09 -7.93 -1.18
N LEU A 42 -3.83 -8.38 -1.29
CA LEU A 42 -3.05 -8.22 -2.52
C LEU A 42 -3.74 -8.84 -3.76
N ALA A 43 -4.68 -9.76 -3.58
CA ALA A 43 -5.52 -10.30 -4.65
C ALA A 43 -6.36 -9.22 -5.37
N ASN A 44 -6.59 -8.06 -4.74
CA ASN A 44 -7.30 -6.92 -5.34
C ASN A 44 -6.47 -6.20 -6.42
N LEU A 45 -5.18 -6.53 -6.55
CA LEU A 45 -4.30 -5.96 -7.57
C LEU A 45 -4.27 -6.80 -8.85
N SER A 46 -3.97 -6.13 -9.97
CA SER A 46 -3.80 -6.81 -11.25
C SER A 46 -2.69 -7.87 -11.19
N PRO A 47 -2.73 -8.90 -12.07
CA PRO A 47 -1.70 -9.94 -12.08
C PRO A 47 -0.28 -9.39 -12.25
N ASP A 48 -0.09 -8.36 -13.07
CA ASP A 48 1.21 -7.74 -13.31
C ASP A 48 1.72 -7.05 -12.02
N LEU A 49 0.87 -6.32 -11.30
CA LEU A 49 1.23 -5.71 -10.03
C LEU A 49 1.52 -6.75 -8.94
N ARG A 50 0.75 -7.84 -8.88
CA ARG A 50 1.02 -8.95 -7.94
C ARG A 50 2.39 -9.59 -8.20
N LEU A 51 2.81 -9.72 -9.46
CA LEU A 51 4.15 -10.18 -9.79
C LEU A 51 5.23 -9.22 -9.28
N VAL A 52 5.05 -7.90 -9.47
CA VAL A 52 5.98 -6.87 -8.95
C VAL A 52 6.08 -6.91 -7.43
N LEU A 53 4.95 -7.08 -6.74
CA LEU A 53 4.90 -7.14 -5.28
C LEU A 53 5.51 -8.43 -4.72
N GLY A 54 5.42 -9.54 -5.47
CA GLY A 54 6.01 -10.83 -5.09
C GLY A 54 7.46 -11.04 -5.53
N SER A 55 8.02 -10.16 -6.37
CA SER A 55 9.35 -10.37 -6.97
C SER A 55 10.53 -10.15 -6.00
N ALA A 56 10.28 -9.52 -4.85
CA ALA A 56 11.28 -9.30 -3.81
C ALA A 56 10.60 -9.19 -2.44
N ARG A 57 11.39 -9.28 -1.36
CA ARG A 57 10.87 -9.05 0.00
C ARG A 57 10.28 -7.64 0.12
N PRO A 58 9.27 -7.43 0.97
CA PRO A 58 8.77 -6.11 1.33
C PRO A 58 9.93 -5.20 1.73
N SER A 59 10.02 -4.04 1.09
CA SER A 59 11.00 -3.01 1.40
C SER A 59 10.26 -1.87 2.07
N VAL A 60 10.18 -1.91 3.39
CA VAL A 60 9.61 -0.83 4.19
C VAL A 60 10.74 0.11 4.62
N PRO A 61 10.55 1.44 4.59
CA PRO A 61 11.51 2.37 5.19
C PRO A 61 11.74 2.04 6.66
N ALA A 62 12.98 2.19 7.12
CA ALA A 62 13.30 2.12 8.55
C ALA A 62 13.20 3.52 9.17
N GLY A 63 12.76 3.60 10.43
CA GLY A 63 12.61 4.87 11.15
C GLY A 63 11.44 4.82 12.12
N THR A 64 11.13 5.96 12.73
CA THR A 64 9.87 6.17 13.47
C THR A 64 8.71 6.39 12.52
N ASP A 65 7.48 6.32 13.02
CA ASP A 65 6.26 6.50 12.21
C ASP A 65 6.24 7.86 11.50
N GLU A 66 6.71 8.91 12.17
CA GLU A 66 6.82 10.26 11.62
C GLU A 66 7.86 10.36 10.49
N GLU A 67 8.89 9.51 10.52
CA GLU A 67 9.93 9.48 9.49
C GLU A 67 9.48 8.67 8.27
N ILE A 68 8.76 7.57 8.49
CA ILE A 68 8.37 6.65 7.40
C ILE A 68 7.08 7.08 6.69
N GLU A 69 6.13 7.72 7.37
CA GLU A 69 4.87 8.20 6.78
C GLU A 69 5.11 9.05 5.52
N PRO A 70 5.90 10.15 5.54
CA PRO A 70 6.09 10.97 4.36
C PRO A 70 6.76 10.22 3.19
N VAL A 71 7.64 9.27 3.49
CA VAL A 71 8.31 8.42 2.48
C VAL A 71 7.30 7.52 1.77
N ILE A 72 6.39 6.91 2.52
CA ILE A 72 5.37 6.01 1.98
C ILE A 72 4.32 6.80 1.18
N LEU A 73 3.87 7.95 1.68
CA LEU A 73 2.95 8.81 0.94
C LEU A 73 3.56 9.31 -0.38
N GLU A 74 4.85 9.62 -0.41
CA GLU A 74 5.53 9.98 -1.67
C GLU A 74 5.72 8.79 -2.61
N ALA A 75 5.94 7.59 -2.06
CA ALA A 75 5.97 6.36 -2.86
C ALA A 75 4.60 6.07 -3.51
N LEU A 76 3.49 6.33 -2.82
CA LEU A 76 2.13 6.22 -3.40
C LEU A 76 1.92 7.20 -4.56
N ARG A 77 2.29 8.47 -4.38
CA ARG A 77 2.21 9.48 -5.45
C ARG A 77 3.09 9.13 -6.65
N SER A 78 4.31 8.68 -6.39
CA SER A 78 5.25 8.26 -7.43
C SER A 78 4.77 7.01 -8.15
N SER A 79 4.18 6.04 -7.44
CA SER A 79 3.54 4.88 -8.04
C SER A 79 2.43 5.29 -9.00
N MET A 80 1.56 6.22 -8.59
CA MET A 80 0.49 6.71 -9.45
C MET A 80 1.00 7.41 -10.71
N LYS A 81 2.09 8.18 -10.62
CA LYS A 81 2.76 8.77 -11.80
C LYS A 81 3.27 7.68 -12.74
N THR A 82 3.96 6.66 -12.22
CA THR A 82 4.46 5.53 -13.01
C THR A 82 3.33 4.74 -13.66
N LEU A 83 2.27 4.44 -12.92
CA LEU A 83 1.11 3.71 -13.45
C LEU A 83 0.39 4.53 -14.51
N THR A 84 0.17 5.83 -14.29
CA THR A 84 -0.47 6.69 -15.30
C THR A 84 0.31 6.68 -16.62
N ALA A 85 1.64 6.66 -16.55
CA ALA A 85 2.50 6.66 -17.74
C ALA A 85 2.55 5.29 -18.46
N LYS A 86 2.47 4.17 -17.72
CA LYS A 86 2.76 2.84 -18.26
C LYS A 86 1.52 1.94 -18.38
N SER A 87 0.53 2.17 -17.54
CA SER A 87 -0.70 1.40 -17.40
C SER A 87 -1.86 2.28 -16.94
N PRO A 88 -2.52 3.02 -17.86
CA PRO A 88 -3.69 3.83 -17.49
C PRO A 88 -4.85 3.01 -16.90
N GLU A 89 -4.89 1.70 -17.15
CA GLU A 89 -5.83 0.77 -16.53
C GLU A 89 -5.48 0.54 -15.05
N ASP A 90 -4.24 0.10 -14.75
CA ASP A 90 -3.81 -0.06 -13.35
C ASP A 90 -3.88 1.27 -12.60
N ALA A 91 -3.58 2.41 -13.23
CA ALA A 91 -3.70 3.72 -12.58
C ALA A 91 -5.12 4.04 -12.11
N ARG A 92 -6.16 3.55 -12.82
CA ARG A 92 -7.56 3.76 -12.41
C ARG A 92 -7.98 2.88 -11.25
N ASP A 93 -7.44 1.66 -11.18
CA ASP A 93 -7.88 0.65 -10.22
C ASP A 93 -6.96 0.56 -8.99
N PHE A 94 -5.70 0.97 -9.11
CA PHE A 94 -4.71 0.94 -8.04
C PHE A 94 -5.14 1.69 -6.78
N PRO A 95 -5.70 2.92 -6.84
CA PRO A 95 -6.21 3.59 -5.65
C PRO A 95 -7.25 2.77 -4.90
N ARG A 96 -8.22 2.20 -5.61
CA ARG A 96 -9.29 1.40 -5.01
C ARG A 96 -8.73 0.12 -4.40
N ALA A 97 -7.78 -0.52 -5.08
CA ALA A 97 -7.14 -1.74 -4.59
C ALA A 97 -6.31 -1.48 -3.31
N VAL A 98 -5.50 -0.41 -3.28
CA VAL A 98 -4.71 -0.05 -2.10
C VAL A 98 -5.62 0.30 -0.92
N LEU A 99 -6.68 1.09 -1.13
CA LEU A 99 -7.62 1.42 -0.06
C LEU A 99 -8.37 0.19 0.46
N ALA A 100 -8.75 -0.74 -0.41
CA ALA A 100 -9.33 -2.01 0.01
C ALA A 100 -8.33 -2.83 0.85
N ILE A 101 -7.06 -2.88 0.46
CA ILE A 101 -6.00 -3.54 1.24
C ILE A 101 -5.86 -2.91 2.63
N CYS A 102 -5.83 -1.57 2.71
CA CYS A 102 -5.74 -0.87 3.98
C CYS A 102 -6.95 -1.12 4.88
N ARG A 103 -8.16 -1.17 4.33
CA ARG A 103 -9.38 -1.49 5.10
C ARG A 103 -9.37 -2.92 5.63
N GLU A 104 -8.94 -3.89 4.83
CA GLU A 104 -8.80 -5.28 5.28
C GLU A 104 -7.76 -5.42 6.41
N VAL A 105 -6.74 -4.56 6.44
CA VAL A 105 -5.77 -4.51 7.55
C VAL A 105 -6.42 -3.91 8.80
N ALA A 106 -7.12 -2.78 8.68
CA ALA A 106 -7.80 -2.13 9.80
C ALA A 106 -8.92 -2.98 10.41
N GLU A 107 -9.64 -3.74 9.58
CA GLU A 107 -10.72 -4.63 10.04
C GLU A 107 -10.21 -5.97 10.61
N ALA A 108 -8.90 -6.23 10.57
CA ALA A 108 -8.35 -7.55 10.84
C ALA A 108 -8.58 -8.04 12.27
N ASP A 109 -8.60 -7.14 13.25
CA ASP A 109 -8.83 -7.44 14.66
C ASP A 109 -10.32 -7.24 15.09
N GLY A 110 -11.15 -6.79 14.14
CA GLY A 110 -12.58 -6.56 14.31
C GLY A 110 -12.95 -5.20 14.94
N VAL A 111 -12.00 -4.28 15.14
CA VAL A 111 -12.24 -2.95 15.71
C VAL A 111 -11.54 -1.88 14.87
N ILE A 112 -12.31 -1.13 14.07
CA ILE A 112 -11.77 0.06 13.40
C ILE A 112 -11.77 1.22 14.40
N VAL A 113 -10.62 1.88 14.55
CA VAL A 113 -10.50 3.09 15.37
C VAL A 113 -10.26 4.35 14.53
N GLU A 114 -10.57 5.52 15.10
CA GLU A 114 -10.46 6.82 14.41
C GLU A 114 -9.05 7.09 13.82
N ALA A 115 -8.01 6.53 14.44
CA ALA A 115 -6.63 6.69 13.99
C ALA A 115 -6.36 5.98 12.64
N GLU A 116 -6.90 4.78 12.46
CA GLU A 116 -6.76 4.02 11.22
C GLU A 116 -7.54 4.67 10.08
N ASP A 117 -8.77 5.12 10.35
CA ASP A 117 -9.58 5.88 9.39
C ASP A 117 -8.86 7.17 8.95
N ALA A 118 -8.26 7.89 9.90
CA ALA A 118 -7.46 9.07 9.59
C ALA A 118 -6.24 8.74 8.71
N MET A 119 -5.59 7.59 8.95
CA MET A 119 -4.48 7.13 8.12
C MET A 119 -4.92 6.72 6.71
N VAL A 120 -6.04 5.99 6.59
CA VAL A 120 -6.65 5.62 5.30
C VAL A 120 -7.01 6.87 4.49
N ALA A 121 -7.55 7.92 5.13
CA ALA A 121 -7.85 9.18 4.47
C ALA A 121 -6.58 9.90 3.95
N ARG A 122 -5.45 9.84 4.67
CA ARG A 122 -4.16 10.37 4.19
C ARG A 122 -3.64 9.58 2.98
N ILE A 123 -3.76 8.25 3.02
CA ILE A 123 -3.38 7.36 1.92
C ILE A 123 -4.24 7.65 0.69
N GLU A 124 -5.55 7.82 0.86
CA GLU A 124 -6.47 8.24 -0.22
C GLU A 124 -6.03 9.56 -0.84
N GLY A 125 -5.70 10.56 0.00
CA GLY A 125 -5.20 11.85 -0.46
C GLY A 125 -3.88 11.77 -1.23
N ALA A 126 -3.02 10.79 -0.95
CA ALA A 126 -1.79 10.56 -1.71
C ALA A 126 -2.03 9.83 -3.05
N LEU A 127 -3.14 9.10 -3.16
CA LEU A 127 -3.53 8.35 -4.37
C LEU A 127 -4.41 9.16 -5.33
N ALA A 128 -5.07 10.21 -4.84
CA ALA A 128 -5.81 11.17 -5.63
C ALA A 128 -4.83 12.06 -6.44
N LEU A 129 -4.48 11.60 -7.65
CA LEU A 129 -3.79 12.43 -8.65
C LEU A 129 -4.72 13.49 -9.26
#